data_AF-A0A969PJ73-F1
#
_entry.id   AF-A0A969PJ73-F1
#
_cell.length_a   1.000
_cell.length_b   1.000
_cell.length_c   1.000
_cell.angle_alpha   90.00
_cell.angle_beta   90.00
_cell.angle_gamma   90.00
#
_symmetry.space_group_name_H-M   'P 1'
#
loop_
_entity.id
_entity.type
_entity.pdbx_description
1 polymer ?
#
loop_
_entity_poly.entity_id
_entity_poly.type
_entity_poly.pdbx_seq_one_letter_code
_entity_poly.pdbx_strand_id
1 'polypeptide(L)'
;MSQAITKTINLQDLLSNARRETQVMMEQGIDLSDPSVITPLESTANQYPEIALECNQILIELVKQQMNLMNHQNEPEIQNEF
;
A
#
# COMPACT_ATOMS: atom_id res chain seq x y z
N MET A 1 3.00 -5.94 -42.06
CA MET A 1 1.85 -6.32 -41.21
C MET A 1 2.31 -6.20 -39.76
N SER A 2 1.96 -5.11 -39.08
CA SER A 2 2.33 -4.90 -37.68
C SER A 2 1.40 -5.71 -36.80
N GLN A 3 1.92 -6.78 -36.18
CA GLN A 3 1.16 -7.53 -35.19
C GLN A 3 1.03 -6.65 -33.95
N ALA A 4 -0.17 -6.14 -33.70
CA ALA A 4 -0.50 -5.52 -32.43
C ALA A 4 -0.51 -6.62 -31.37
N ILE A 5 0.51 -6.66 -30.52
CA ILE A 5 0.54 -7.52 -29.35
C ILE A 5 -0.45 -6.94 -28.35
N THR A 6 -1.65 -7.50 -28.29
CA THR A 6 -2.62 -7.19 -27.24
C THR A 6 -2.10 -7.80 -25.94
N LYS A 7 -1.48 -7.00 -25.07
CA LYS A 7 -1.22 -7.41 -23.69
C LYS A 7 -2.57 -7.53 -22.98
N THR A 8 -3.00 -8.76 -22.68
CA THR A 8 -4.08 -8.98 -21.73
C THR A 8 -3.57 -8.59 -20.35
N ILE A 9 -4.20 -7.60 -19.73
CA ILE A 9 -3.85 -7.12 -18.39
C ILE A 9 -4.67 -7.94 -17.38
N ASN A 10 -3.99 -8.55 -16.42
CA ASN A 10 -4.64 -9.19 -15.27
C ASN A 10 -4.73 -8.19 -14.12
N LEU A 11 -5.94 -7.67 -13.87
CA LEU A 11 -6.19 -6.67 -12.84
C LEU A 11 -5.90 -7.20 -11.43
N GLN A 12 -6.08 -8.50 -11.19
CA GLN A 12 -5.81 -9.10 -9.88
C GLN A 12 -4.31 -9.23 -9.60
N ASP A 13 -3.51 -9.52 -10.63
CA ASP A 13 -2.06 -9.52 -10.50
C ASP A 13 -1.54 -8.10 -10.26
N LEU A 14 -2.11 -7.09 -10.94
CA LEU A 14 -1.78 -5.69 -10.71
C LEU A 14 -2.10 -5.25 -9.28
N LEU A 15 -3.30 -5.55 -8.79
CA LEU A 15 -3.71 -5.25 -7.42
C LEU A 15 -2.77 -5.90 -6.39
N SER A 16 -2.46 -7.17 -6.59
CA SER A 16 -1.60 -7.95 -5.70
C SER A 16 -0.17 -7.39 -5.66
N ASN A 17 0.36 -7.00 -6.83
CA ASN A 17 1.69 -6.38 -6.93
C ASN A 17 1.71 -4.99 -6.28
N ALA A 18 0.73 -4.15 -6.57
CA ALA A 18 0.61 -2.81 -5.99
C ALA A 18 0.50 -2.85 -4.47
N ARG A 19 -0.28 -3.80 -3.92
CA ARG A 19 -0.34 -4.05 -2.48
C ARG A 19 1.03 -4.39 -1.92
N ARG A 20 1.75 -5.34 -2.53
CA ARG A 20 3.06 -5.78 -2.06
C ARG A 20 4.07 -4.65 -2.08
N GLU A 21 4.13 -3.87 -3.15
CA GLU A 21 5.05 -2.73 -3.26
C GLU A 21 4.72 -1.65 -2.23
N THR A 22 3.44 -1.38 -1.97
CA THR A 22 3.02 -0.45 -0.92
C THR A 22 3.39 -0.96 0.48
N GLN A 23 3.30 -2.26 0.74
CA GLN A 23 3.78 -2.87 2.00
C GLN A 23 5.30 -2.70 2.17
N VAL A 24 6.08 -2.85 1.09
CA VAL A 24 7.53 -2.61 1.13
C VAL A 24 7.84 -1.15 1.49
N MET A 25 7.07 -0.19 0.98
CA MET A 25 7.22 1.23 1.38
C MET A 25 7.00 1.42 2.88
N MET A 26 5.94 0.80 3.42
CA MET A 26 5.65 0.80 4.85
C MET A 26 6.77 0.16 5.68
N GLU A 27 7.33 -0.97 5.24
CA GLU A 27 8.47 -1.64 5.89
C GLU A 27 9.76 -0.79 5.85
N GLN A 28 9.92 0.05 4.83
CA GLN A 28 11.02 1.01 4.70
C GLN A 28 10.82 2.27 5.56
N GLY A 29 9.71 2.38 6.29
CA GLY A 29 9.41 3.52 7.15
C GLY A 29 8.81 4.72 6.41
N ILE A 30 8.35 4.54 5.17
CA ILE A 30 7.64 5.59 4.44
C ILE A 30 6.24 5.73 5.05
N ASP A 31 5.87 6.94 5.45
CA ASP A 31 4.53 7.26 5.93
C ASP A 31 3.54 7.19 4.76
N LEU A 32 2.66 6.19 4.78
CA LEU A 32 1.64 6.00 3.74
C LEU A 32 0.51 7.03 3.82
N SER A 33 0.42 7.80 4.91
CA SER A 33 -0.56 8.87 5.08
C SER A 33 -0.08 10.24 4.59
N ASP A 34 1.20 10.37 4.22
CA ASP A 34 1.76 11.60 3.68
C ASP A 34 1.19 11.87 2.28
N PRO A 35 0.43 12.96 2.06
CA PRO A 35 -0.15 13.30 0.75
C PRO A 35 0.91 13.63 -0.32
N SER A 36 2.18 13.79 0.06
CA SER A 36 3.30 14.00 -0.85
C SER A 36 3.84 12.70 -1.44
N VAL A 37 3.46 11.56 -0.87
CA VAL A 37 3.87 10.22 -1.30
C VAL A 37 2.76 9.63 -2.17
N ILE A 38 3.11 9.24 -3.40
CA ILE A 38 2.19 8.49 -4.27
C ILE A 38 2.51 7.01 -4.11
N THR A 39 1.56 6.25 -3.57
CA THR A 39 1.71 4.81 -3.41
C THR A 39 1.45 4.05 -4.72
N PRO A 40 2.03 2.86 -4.89
CA PRO A 40 1.69 1.96 -5.99
C PRO A 40 0.19 1.65 -6.08
N LEU A 41 -0.51 1.57 -4.94
CA LEU A 41 -1.98 1.41 -4.90
C LEU A 41 -2.71 2.63 -5.47
N GLU A 42 -2.30 3.86 -5.14
CA GLU A 42 -2.88 5.08 -5.73
C GLU A 42 -2.60 5.19 -7.23
N SER A 43 -1.36 4.89 -7.65
CA SER A 43 -1.01 4.90 -9.07
C SER A 43 -1.84 3.87 -9.84
N THR A 44 -2.03 2.67 -9.28
CA THR A 44 -2.85 1.61 -9.88
C THR A 44 -4.32 2.01 -9.93
N ALA A 45 -4.86 2.60 -8.86
CA ALA A 45 -6.25 3.07 -8.80
C ALA A 45 -6.54 4.15 -9.86
N ASN A 46 -5.60 5.07 -10.06
CA ASN A 46 -5.72 6.13 -11.07
C ASN A 46 -5.65 5.56 -12.51
N GLN A 47 -4.89 4.49 -12.72
CA GLN A 47 -4.70 3.89 -14.03
C GLN A 47 -5.81 2.88 -14.40
N TYR A 48 -6.38 2.19 -13.42
CA TYR A 48 -7.37 1.12 -13.62
C TYR A 48 -8.61 1.35 -12.74
N PRO A 49 -9.58 2.15 -13.22
CA PRO A 49 -10.80 2.49 -12.48
C PRO A 49 -11.60 1.28 -12.00
N GLU A 50 -11.51 0.15 -12.70
CA GLU A 50 -12.19 -1.10 -12.37
C GLU A 50 -11.78 -1.68 -11.01
N ILE A 51 -10.54 -1.43 -10.58
CA ILE A 51 -10.01 -1.88 -9.29
C ILE A 51 -9.70 -0.73 -8.33
N ALA A 52 -10.06 0.51 -8.69
CA ALA A 52 -9.76 1.69 -7.87
C ALA A 52 -10.36 1.60 -6.46
N LEU A 53 -11.60 1.08 -6.34
CA LEU A 53 -12.25 0.90 -5.05
C LEU A 53 -11.47 -0.07 -4.15
N GLU A 54 -11.07 -1.22 -4.70
CA GLU A 54 -10.27 -2.22 -3.97
C GLU A 54 -8.90 -1.66 -3.59
N CYS A 55 -8.23 -0.95 -4.49
CA CYS A 55 -6.95 -0.30 -4.22
C CYS A 55 -7.05 0.67 -3.03
N ASN A 56 -8.07 1.54 -3.04
CA ASN A 56 -8.29 2.53 -1.99
C ASN A 56 -8.62 1.87 -0.64
N GLN A 57 -9.43 0.81 -0.63
CA GLN A 57 -9.74 0.07 0.59
C GLN A 57 -8.48 -0.56 1.21
N ILE A 58 -7.65 -1.22 0.39
CA ILE A 58 -6.39 -1.82 0.84
C ILE A 58 -5.46 -0.74 1.39
N LEU A 59 -5.34 0.40 0.72
CA LEU A 59 -4.49 1.50 1.19
C LEU A 59 -4.93 2.02 2.56
N ILE A 60 -6.24 2.20 2.77
CA ILE A 60 -6.78 2.61 4.08
C ILE A 60 -6.45 1.58 5.17
N GLU A 61 -6.53 0.28 4.86
CA GLU A 61 -6.15 -0.78 5.80
C GLU A 61 -4.66 -0.73 6.14
N LEU A 62 -3.78 -0.53 5.15
CA LEU A 62 -2.34 -0.42 5.37
C LEU A 62 -1.97 0.81 6.20
N VAL A 63 -2.59 1.97 5.94
CA VAL A 63 -2.41 3.18 6.75
C VAL A 63 -2.80 2.93 8.20
N LYS A 64 -3.95 2.29 8.44
CA LYS A 64 -4.39 1.91 9.81
C LYS A 64 -3.41 0.94 10.47
N GLN A 65 -2.90 -0.04 9.73
CA GLN A 65 -1.90 -0.98 10.23
C GLN A 65 -0.60 -0.25 10.63
N GLN A 66 -0.10 0.65 9.80
CA GLN A 66 1.09 1.45 10.10
C GLN A 66 0.88 2.32 11.35
N MET A 67 -0.25 3.02 11.44
CA MET A 67 -0.59 3.81 12.64
C MET A 67 -0.62 2.95 13.91
N ASN A 68 -1.21 1.76 13.84
CA ASN A 68 -1.24 0.84 14.97
C ASN A 68 0.17 0.38 15.38
N LEU A 69 1.05 0.07 14.43
CA LEU A 69 2.43 -0.32 14.72
C LEU A 69 3.21 0.83 15.36
N MET A 70 3.04 2.06 14.88
CA MET A 70 3.68 3.25 15.46
C MET A 70 3.19 3.53 16.88
N ASN A 71 1.89 3.32 17.14
CA ASN A 71 1.32 3.54 18.47
C ASN A 71 1.80 2.50 19.51
N HIS A 72 2.00 1.23 19.12
CA HIS A 72 2.53 0.19 20.03
C HIS A 72 4.04 0.33 20.31
N GLN A 73 4.80 1.04 19.45
CA GLN A 73 6.22 1.33 19.70
C GLN A 73 6.44 2.42 20.76
N ASN A 74 5.39 3.13 21.18
CA ASN A 74 5.47 4.24 22.14
C ASN A 74 5.06 3.87 23.57
N GLU A 75 4.78 2.60 23.87
CA GLU A 75 4.60 2.16 25.26
C GLU A 75 5.98 2.03 25.91
N PRO A 76 6.33 2.84 26.94
CA PRO A 76 7.56 2.62 27.67
C PRO A 76 7.47 1.25 28.36
N GLU A 77 8.41 0.36 28.07
CA GLU A 77 8.70 -0.79 28.93
C GLU A 77 9.11 -0.24 30.30
N ILE A 78 8.14 -0.04 31.20
CA ILE A 78 8.43 0.17 32.62
C ILE A 78 8.95 -1.16 33.14
N GLN A 79 10.26 -1.38 33.00
CA GLN A 79 10.98 -2.36 33.80
C GLN A 79 10.93 -1.85 35.24
N ASN A 80 9.91 -2.27 35.97
CA ASN A 80 9.86 -2.12 37.42
C ASN A 80 10.94 -3.04 38.00
N GLU A 81 12.16 -2.52 38.14
CA GLU A 81 13.18 -3.06 39.04
C GLU A 81 12.93 -2.49 40.45
N PHE A 82 12.07 -3.15 41.23
CA PHE A 82 12.01 -3.01 42.69
C PHE A 82 11.68 -4.35 43.34
#